data_AF-A0A2R8VHR7-F1
#
_entry.id   AF-A0A2R8VHR7-F1
#
_cell.length_a   1.000
_cell.length_b   1.000
_cell.length_c   1.000
_cell.angle_alpha   90.00
_cell.angle_beta   90.00
_cell.angle_gamma   90.00
#
_symmetry.space_group_name_H-M   'P 1'
#
loop_
_entity.id
_entity.type
_entity.pdbx_description
1 polymer ?
#
loop_
_entity_poly.entity_id
_entity_poly.type
_entity_poly.pdbx_seq_one_letter_code
_entity_poly.pdbx_strand_id
1 'polypeptide(L)'
;VNIARKKRIPDTRVHCCLYFISPTGHSLRPLDLEFMKHLSKVVNIIPVIAKADTMTLEEKSEFKQRVRKELEVNGIEFYPQKEFDEDLEDKTENDKIRQESMPFAVVGSDKEYQVNGKRVLGRKTPWGIIEVENLNHCEFALLRDFVIRTHLQDLKEVTHNIHYETYRAKRLNDNGGLPPGEGLLGTVLPPVPATPCPTAE
;
A
#
# COMPACT_ATOMS: atom_id res chain seq x y z
N VAL A 1 -20.69 -5.42 30.58
CA VAL A 1 -20.80 -4.42 29.48
C VAL A 1 -21.38 -5.14 28.26
N ASN A 2 -22.63 -4.87 27.88
CA ASN A 2 -23.22 -5.45 26.67
C ASN A 2 -22.70 -4.68 25.45
N ILE A 3 -21.72 -5.26 24.75
CA ILE A 3 -21.15 -4.66 23.54
C ILE A 3 -22.06 -5.01 22.37
N ALA A 4 -22.89 -4.06 21.95
CA ALA A 4 -23.75 -4.22 20.78
C ALA A 4 -22.93 -4.14 19.48
N ARG A 5 -22.45 -5.29 18.98
CA ARG A 5 -21.86 -5.38 17.64
C ARG A 5 -22.96 -5.45 16.59
N LYS A 6 -22.89 -4.56 15.57
CA LYS A 6 -23.82 -4.60 14.43
C LYS A 6 -23.61 -5.89 13.65
N LYS A 7 -24.70 -6.52 13.15
CA LYS A 7 -24.64 -7.71 12.28
C LYS A 7 -23.83 -7.48 11.00
N ARG A 8 -23.87 -6.26 10.46
CA ARG A 8 -23.06 -5.82 9.32
C ARG A 8 -22.33 -4.55 9.69
N ILE A 9 -21.00 -4.61 9.69
CA ILE A 9 -20.14 -3.46 9.94
C ILE A 9 -19.80 -2.85 8.58
N PRO A 10 -20.09 -1.57 8.33
CA PRO A 10 -19.65 -0.90 7.11
C PRO A 10 -18.12 -0.85 7.09
N ASP A 11 -17.51 -1.38 6.02
CA ASP A 11 -16.06 -1.38 5.86
C ASP A 11 -15.62 -0.15 5.05
N THR A 12 -14.96 0.80 5.72
CA THR A 12 -14.41 2.03 5.13
C THR A 12 -12.89 2.01 5.06
N ARG A 13 -12.25 0.85 5.29
CA ARG A 13 -10.79 0.71 5.21
C ARG A 13 -10.35 0.82 3.75
N VAL A 14 -9.14 1.32 3.54
CA VAL A 14 -8.54 1.39 2.20
C VAL A 14 -7.93 0.03 1.89
N HIS A 15 -8.52 -0.70 0.93
CA HIS A 15 -8.01 -2.02 0.54
C HIS A 15 -6.84 -1.98 -0.44
N CYS A 16 -6.71 -0.87 -1.16
CA CYS A 16 -5.72 -0.66 -2.21
C CYS A 16 -5.41 0.84 -2.37
N CYS A 17 -4.14 1.16 -2.53
CA CYS A 17 -3.64 2.50 -2.84
C CYS A 17 -2.92 2.48 -4.19
N LEU A 18 -3.46 3.20 -5.18
CA LEU A 18 -2.79 3.40 -6.46
C LEU A 18 -1.77 4.54 -6.31
N TYR A 19 -0.48 4.20 -6.41
CA TYR A 19 0.60 5.19 -6.29
C TYR A 19 1.06 5.65 -7.67
N PHE A 20 0.78 6.91 -8.01
CA PHE A 20 1.10 7.48 -9.32
C PHE A 20 2.55 7.99 -9.37
N ILE A 21 3.35 7.37 -10.22
CA ILE A 21 4.73 7.72 -10.52
C ILE A 21 4.74 8.62 -11.76
N SER A 22 5.44 9.74 -11.68
CA SER A 22 5.58 10.66 -12.81
C SER A 22 6.43 10.02 -13.93
N PRO A 23 6.04 10.13 -15.20
CA PRO A 23 6.79 9.57 -16.33
C PRO A 23 7.98 10.47 -16.68
N THR A 24 9.03 10.44 -15.85
CA THR A 24 10.25 11.26 -16.06
C THR A 24 11.25 10.60 -17.01
N GLY A 25 11.13 9.30 -17.26
CA GLY A 25 12.13 8.51 -17.99
C GLY A 25 13.45 8.28 -17.23
N HIS A 26 13.55 8.77 -15.99
CA HIS A 26 14.76 8.71 -15.16
C HIS A 26 14.52 7.84 -13.91
N SER A 27 15.22 8.09 -12.81
CA SER A 27 14.99 7.42 -11.53
C SER A 27 13.72 7.91 -10.84
N LEU A 28 13.20 7.10 -9.92
CA LEU A 28 12.19 7.53 -8.96
C LEU A 28 12.72 8.70 -8.14
N ARG A 29 11.83 9.60 -7.76
CA ARG A 29 12.20 10.72 -6.89
C ARG A 29 12.45 10.15 -5.49
N PRO A 30 13.45 10.65 -4.75
CA PRO A 30 13.68 10.23 -3.36
C PRO A 30 12.44 10.40 -2.48
N LEU A 31 11.64 11.43 -2.75
CA LEU A 31 10.36 11.65 -2.08
C LEU A 31 9.37 10.52 -2.33
N ASP A 32 9.28 10.00 -3.56
CA ASP A 32 8.37 8.88 -3.89
C ASP A 32 8.81 7.60 -3.18
N LEU A 33 10.12 7.34 -3.14
CA LEU A 33 10.68 6.19 -2.42
C LEU A 33 10.32 6.23 -0.93
N GLU A 34 10.55 7.37 -0.28
CA GLU A 34 10.25 7.53 1.15
C GLU A 34 8.75 7.44 1.44
N PHE A 35 7.91 7.98 0.54
CA PHE A 35 6.47 7.93 0.70
C PHE A 35 5.92 6.51 0.53
N MET A 36 6.34 5.80 -0.52
CA MET A 36 5.95 4.41 -0.75
C MET A 36 6.43 3.49 0.39
N LYS A 37 7.63 3.71 0.91
CA LYS A 37 8.17 2.95 2.06
C LYS A 37 7.35 3.12 3.35
N HIS A 38 6.74 4.29 3.55
CA HIS A 38 5.84 4.51 4.67
C HIS A 38 4.45 3.93 4.43
N LEU A 39 3.92 4.09 3.22
CA LEU A 39 2.61 3.58 2.86
C LEU A 39 2.56 2.04 2.88
N SER A 40 3.63 1.35 2.46
CA SER A 40 3.61 -0.10 2.28
C SER A 40 3.36 -0.85 3.60
N LYS A 41 3.72 -0.21 4.72
CA LYS A 41 3.53 -0.71 6.08
C LYS A 41 2.07 -0.67 6.57
N VAL A 42 1.19 0.05 5.88
CA VAL A 42 -0.18 0.32 6.34
C VAL A 42 -1.25 0.03 5.31
N VAL A 43 -0.89 -0.08 4.02
CA VAL A 43 -1.83 -0.32 2.92
C VAL A 43 -1.16 -1.06 1.77
N ASN A 44 -1.94 -1.83 1.02
CA ASN A 44 -1.51 -2.43 -0.24
C ASN A 44 -1.25 -1.34 -1.29
N ILE A 45 -0.01 -1.21 -1.75
CA ILE A 45 0.37 -0.26 -2.79
C ILE A 45 0.42 -0.96 -4.14
N ILE A 46 -0.17 -0.35 -5.17
CA ILE A 46 0.05 -0.71 -6.58
C ILE A 46 0.73 0.47 -7.28
N PRO A 47 1.98 0.34 -7.73
CA PRO A 47 2.67 1.40 -8.46
C PRO A 47 2.14 1.50 -9.91
N VAL A 48 1.84 2.73 -10.32
CA VAL A 48 1.25 3.06 -11.62
C VAL A 48 2.04 4.21 -12.24
N ILE A 49 2.49 4.06 -13.49
CA ILE A 49 3.09 5.15 -14.24
C ILE A 49 1.96 6.03 -14.80
N ALA A 50 1.93 7.29 -14.35
CA ALA A 50 0.96 8.28 -14.78
C ALA A 50 1.22 8.72 -16.22
N LYS A 51 0.16 9.11 -16.95
CA LYS A 51 0.25 9.74 -18.28
C LYS A 51 1.23 9.01 -19.21
N ALA A 52 1.09 7.70 -19.33
CA ALA A 52 2.02 6.89 -20.12
C ALA A 52 2.09 7.27 -21.61
N ASP A 53 1.12 8.06 -22.10
CA ASP A 53 1.12 8.68 -23.43
C ASP A 53 2.26 9.69 -23.65
N THR A 54 2.98 10.09 -22.60
CA THR A 54 4.15 10.98 -22.71
C THR A 54 5.46 10.26 -23.02
N MET A 55 5.46 8.93 -23.05
CA MET A 55 6.65 8.10 -23.31
C MET A 55 6.45 7.26 -24.57
N THR A 56 7.53 6.95 -25.28
CA THR A 56 7.50 5.95 -26.35
C THR A 56 7.40 4.53 -25.79
N LEU A 57 7.21 3.53 -26.66
CA LEU A 57 7.14 2.13 -26.24
C LEU A 57 8.46 1.66 -25.63
N GLU A 58 9.58 2.11 -26.18
CA GLU A 58 10.93 1.83 -25.73
C GLU A 58 11.19 2.46 -24.36
N GLU A 59 10.94 3.77 -24.25
CA GLU A 59 11.10 4.52 -22.99
C GLU A 59 10.23 3.94 -21.87
N LYS A 60 8.99 3.55 -22.20
CA LYS A 60 8.07 2.88 -21.27
C LYS A 60 8.67 1.58 -20.75
N SER A 61 9.23 0.75 -21.63
CA SER A 61 9.83 -0.54 -21.24
C SER A 61 11.04 -0.34 -20.31
N GLU A 62 11.94 0.57 -20.68
CA GLU A 62 13.12 0.91 -19.89
C GLU A 62 12.75 1.50 -18.53
N PHE A 63 11.79 2.42 -18.51
CA PHE A 63 11.34 3.06 -17.27
C PHE A 63 10.66 2.05 -16.34
N LYS A 64 9.82 1.13 -16.86
CA LYS A 64 9.23 0.05 -16.06
C LYS A 64 10.31 -0.84 -15.41
N GLN A 65 11.33 -1.23 -16.16
CA GLN A 65 12.43 -2.04 -15.63
C GLN A 65 13.22 -1.30 -14.55
N ARG A 66 13.48 0.00 -14.76
CA ARG A 66 14.17 0.85 -13.79
C ARG A 66 13.37 1.01 -12.50
N VAL A 67 12.07 1.31 -12.60
CA VAL A 67 11.19 1.42 -11.43
C VAL A 67 11.18 0.12 -10.63
N ARG A 68 11.02 -1.04 -11.27
CA ARG A 68 11.08 -2.35 -10.58
C ARG A 68 12.40 -2.55 -9.84
N LYS A 69 13.53 -2.23 -10.48
CA LYS A 69 14.85 -2.37 -9.87
C LYS A 69 15.02 -1.44 -8.67
N GLU A 70 14.54 -0.20 -8.75
CA GLU A 70 14.64 0.76 -7.66
C GLU A 70 13.73 0.40 -6.48
N LEU A 71 12.53 -0.13 -6.72
CA LEU A 71 11.66 -0.63 -5.66
C LEU A 71 12.32 -1.78 -4.90
N GLU A 72 12.94 -2.73 -5.61
CA GLU A 72 13.66 -3.87 -5.02
C GLU A 72 14.87 -3.39 -4.19
N VAL A 73 15.72 -2.50 -4.74
CA VAL A 73 16.92 -2.00 -4.05
C VAL A 73 16.57 -1.24 -2.77
N ASN A 74 15.43 -0.54 -2.73
CA ASN A 74 14.98 0.20 -1.56
C ASN A 74 14.15 -0.64 -0.58
N GLY A 75 13.89 -1.92 -0.89
CA GLY A 75 13.07 -2.82 -0.07
C GLY A 75 11.63 -2.32 0.07
N ILE A 76 11.07 -1.75 -1.01
CA ILE A 76 9.69 -1.25 -1.01
C ILE A 76 8.78 -2.41 -1.42
N GLU A 77 8.00 -2.89 -0.46
CA GLU A 77 6.95 -3.87 -0.70
C GLU A 77 5.76 -3.23 -1.42
N PHE A 78 5.32 -3.88 -2.49
CA PHE A 78 4.11 -3.54 -3.22
C PHE A 78 3.31 -4.81 -3.51
N TYR A 79 2.02 -4.63 -3.73
CA TYR A 79 1.09 -5.73 -3.98
C TYR A 79 1.23 -6.24 -5.43
N PRO A 80 1.23 -7.56 -5.69
CA PRO A 80 1.08 -8.66 -4.75
C PRO A 80 2.41 -9.06 -4.09
N GLN A 81 2.48 -9.09 -2.76
CA GLN A 81 3.69 -9.43 -2.02
C GLN A 81 3.98 -10.94 -2.12
N LYS A 82 5.23 -11.31 -2.39
CA LYS A 82 5.67 -12.71 -2.52
C LYS A 82 5.40 -13.57 -1.29
N GLU A 83 5.34 -12.94 -0.11
CA GLU A 83 5.10 -13.63 1.17
C GLU A 83 3.66 -14.11 1.33
N PHE A 84 2.74 -13.62 0.48
CA PHE A 84 1.32 -13.98 0.52
C PHE A 84 0.89 -14.87 -0.65
N ASP A 85 1.83 -15.36 -1.48
CA ASP A 85 1.50 -16.36 -2.50
C ASP A 85 1.14 -17.69 -1.79
N GLU A 86 -0.09 -18.19 -1.94
CA GLU A 86 -0.58 -19.36 -1.19
C GLU A 86 -0.05 -20.69 -1.76
N ASP A 87 0.04 -20.79 -3.08
CA ASP A 87 0.51 -21.97 -3.79
C ASP A 87 1.41 -21.66 -5.00
N LEU A 88 1.79 -22.70 -5.75
CA LEU A 88 2.66 -22.56 -6.93
C LEU A 88 1.96 -21.89 -8.12
N GLU A 89 0.64 -22.02 -8.22
CA GLU A 89 -0.16 -21.40 -9.29
C GLU A 89 -0.22 -19.89 -9.05
N ASP A 90 -0.60 -19.49 -7.84
CA ASP A 90 -0.61 -18.09 -7.38
C ASP A 90 0.76 -17.45 -7.55
N LYS A 91 1.82 -18.13 -7.12
CA LYS A 91 3.19 -17.63 -7.29
C LYS A 91 3.52 -17.37 -8.75
N THR A 92 3.11 -18.27 -9.65
CA THR A 92 3.40 -18.16 -11.08
C THR A 92 2.62 -16.99 -11.72
N GLU A 93 1.35 -16.83 -11.36
CA GLU A 93 0.53 -15.71 -11.83
C GLU A 93 1.04 -14.38 -11.29
N ASN A 94 1.28 -14.30 -9.98
CA ASN A 94 1.77 -13.10 -9.32
C ASN A 94 3.18 -12.72 -9.78
N ASP A 95 4.06 -13.69 -10.06
CA ASP A 95 5.38 -13.40 -10.62
C ASP A 95 5.32 -12.77 -12.01
N LYS A 96 4.41 -13.23 -12.89
CA LYS A 96 4.18 -12.56 -14.19
C LYS A 96 3.71 -11.13 -13.99
N ILE A 97 2.81 -10.89 -13.04
CA ILE A 97 2.32 -9.54 -12.74
C ILE A 97 3.46 -8.66 -12.22
N ARG A 98 4.24 -9.14 -11.25
CA ARG A 98 5.37 -8.40 -10.65
C ARG A 98 6.47 -8.08 -11.67
N GLN A 99 6.81 -9.03 -12.55
CA GLN A 99 7.97 -8.92 -13.44
C GLN A 99 7.64 -8.28 -14.79
N GLU A 100 6.47 -8.55 -15.35
CA GLU A 100 6.10 -8.11 -16.69
C GLU A 100 5.13 -6.92 -16.65
N SER A 101 4.07 -7.04 -15.85
CA SER A 101 2.97 -6.06 -15.86
C SER A 101 3.27 -4.80 -15.05
N MET A 102 3.83 -4.93 -13.84
CA MET A 102 4.04 -3.80 -12.95
C MET A 102 5.36 -3.06 -13.20
N PRO A 103 5.40 -1.73 -13.03
CA PRO A 103 4.25 -0.84 -12.77
C PRO A 103 3.36 -0.67 -14.02
N PHE A 104 2.04 -0.54 -13.82
CA PHE A 104 1.10 -0.36 -14.93
C PHE A 104 1.25 1.02 -15.58
N ALA A 105 1.46 1.07 -16.88
CA ALA A 105 1.58 2.30 -17.66
C ALA A 105 0.22 2.72 -18.21
N VAL A 106 -0.43 3.67 -17.53
CA VAL A 106 -1.84 4.01 -17.77
C VAL A 106 -2.02 5.39 -18.39
N VAL A 107 -3.09 5.52 -19.15
CA VAL A 107 -3.61 6.78 -19.65
C VAL A 107 -5.03 6.95 -19.11
N GLY A 108 -5.33 8.10 -18.52
CA GLY A 108 -6.66 8.40 -18.01
C GLY A 108 -7.47 9.23 -18.99
N SER A 109 -8.77 8.95 -19.09
CA SER A 109 -9.75 9.82 -19.74
C SER A 109 -11.13 9.66 -19.11
N ASP A 110 -11.84 10.77 -18.97
CA ASP A 110 -13.25 10.90 -18.61
C ASP A 110 -14.15 11.20 -19.83
N LYS A 111 -13.55 11.25 -21.04
CA LYS A 111 -14.24 11.60 -22.28
C LYS A 111 -14.42 10.38 -23.17
N GLU A 112 -15.62 10.30 -23.76
CA GLU A 112 -15.98 9.28 -24.73
C GLU A 112 -15.82 9.81 -26.16
N TYR A 113 -15.36 8.93 -27.05
CA TYR A 113 -15.27 9.19 -28.48
C TYR A 113 -15.82 7.99 -29.25
N GLN A 114 -16.22 8.20 -30.50
CA GLN A 114 -16.65 7.13 -31.38
C GLN A 114 -15.47 6.70 -32.28
N VAL A 115 -15.04 5.45 -32.15
CA VAL A 115 -13.96 4.83 -32.93
C VAL A 115 -14.50 3.52 -33.50
N ASN A 116 -14.39 3.31 -34.82
CA ASN A 116 -14.91 2.12 -35.51
C ASN A 116 -16.39 1.80 -35.17
N GLY A 117 -17.21 2.83 -35.02
CA GLY A 117 -18.63 2.70 -34.68
C GLY A 117 -18.94 2.40 -33.21
N LYS A 118 -17.93 2.17 -32.35
CA LYS A 118 -18.09 1.92 -30.92
C LYS A 118 -17.77 3.17 -30.10
N ARG A 119 -18.52 3.39 -29.02
CA ARG A 119 -18.19 4.40 -28.00
C ARG A 119 -17.10 3.85 -27.10
N VAL A 120 -16.00 4.58 -26.98
CA VAL A 120 -14.82 4.19 -26.22
C VAL A 120 -14.34 5.37 -25.37
N LEU A 121 -13.85 5.08 -24.16
CA LEU A 121 -13.13 6.07 -23.37
C LEU A 121 -11.78 6.34 -24.03
N GLY A 122 -11.48 7.60 -24.30
CA GLY A 122 -10.28 7.95 -25.04
C GLY A 122 -9.76 9.33 -24.76
N ARG A 123 -8.45 9.53 -24.90
CA ARG A 123 -7.79 10.83 -24.78
C ARG A 123 -7.50 11.35 -26.19
N LYS A 124 -8.16 12.45 -26.57
CA LYS A 124 -7.93 13.09 -27.87
C LYS A 124 -6.67 13.96 -27.82
N THR A 125 -5.71 13.64 -28.66
CA THR A 125 -4.51 14.44 -28.93
C THR A 125 -4.60 15.03 -30.34
N PRO A 126 -3.71 15.98 -30.70
CA PRO A 126 -3.57 16.43 -32.08
C PRO A 126 -3.21 15.33 -33.10
N TRP A 127 -2.68 14.19 -32.63
CA TRP A 127 -2.22 13.07 -33.48
C TRP A 127 -3.23 11.94 -33.59
N GLY A 128 -4.27 11.92 -32.75
CA GLY A 128 -5.27 10.85 -32.76
C GLY A 128 -6.03 10.71 -31.45
N ILE A 129 -6.74 9.60 -31.31
CA ILE A 129 -7.48 9.25 -30.09
C ILE A 129 -6.80 8.04 -29.46
N ILE A 130 -6.30 8.23 -28.24
CA ILE A 130 -5.73 7.16 -27.44
C ILE A 130 -6.88 6.49 -26.69
N GLU A 131 -7.32 5.33 -27.18
CA GLU A 131 -8.32 4.50 -26.49
C GLU A 131 -7.76 3.94 -25.18
N VAL A 132 -8.37 4.31 -24.05
CA VAL A 132 -7.88 3.98 -22.71
C VAL A 132 -8.02 2.48 -22.39
N GLU A 133 -9.08 1.83 -22.88
CA GLU A 133 -9.32 0.41 -22.63
C GLU A 133 -8.66 -0.52 -23.67
N ASN A 134 -7.94 0.03 -24.66
CA ASN A 134 -7.26 -0.74 -25.69
C ASN A 134 -5.84 -1.10 -25.22
N LEU A 135 -5.55 -2.40 -25.08
CA LEU A 135 -4.25 -2.92 -24.63
C LEU A 135 -3.09 -2.55 -25.58
N ASN A 136 -3.38 -2.25 -26.85
CA ASN A 136 -2.38 -1.78 -27.80
C ASN A 136 -1.96 -0.33 -27.54
N HIS A 137 -2.75 0.44 -26.79
CA HIS A 137 -2.48 1.85 -26.48
C HIS A 137 -1.94 2.04 -25.06
N CYS A 138 -2.57 1.44 -24.05
CA CYS A 138 -2.11 1.53 -22.67
C CYS A 138 -2.55 0.34 -21.81
N GLU A 139 -2.00 0.23 -20.61
CA GLU A 139 -2.20 -0.90 -19.69
C GLU A 139 -3.33 -0.66 -18.69
N PHE A 140 -4.19 0.34 -18.91
CA PHE A 140 -5.29 0.65 -17.99
C PHE A 140 -6.28 -0.52 -17.86
N ALA A 141 -6.57 -1.23 -18.94
CA ALA A 141 -7.45 -2.41 -18.89
C ALA A 141 -6.85 -3.52 -18.01
N LEU A 142 -5.52 -3.68 -17.99
CA LEU A 142 -4.85 -4.63 -17.10
C LEU A 142 -4.99 -4.21 -15.65
N LEU A 143 -4.75 -2.93 -15.33
CA LEU A 143 -4.93 -2.39 -13.99
C LEU A 143 -6.38 -2.55 -13.49
N ARG A 144 -7.36 -2.23 -14.33
CA ARG A 144 -8.79 -2.36 -14.02
C ARG A 144 -9.14 -3.81 -13.69
N ASP A 145 -8.73 -4.74 -14.55
CA ASP A 145 -9.07 -6.16 -14.40
C ASP A 145 -8.32 -6.76 -13.20
N PHE A 146 -7.07 -6.35 -12.96
CA PHE A 146 -6.30 -6.71 -11.78
C PHE A 146 -7.02 -6.32 -10.48
N VAL A 147 -7.35 -5.04 -10.31
CA VAL A 147 -7.92 -4.51 -9.06
C VAL A 147 -9.38 -4.94 -8.84
N ILE A 148 -10.20 -4.98 -9.89
CA ILE A 148 -11.66 -5.12 -9.76
C ILE A 148 -12.11 -6.56 -9.98
N ARG A 149 -11.41 -7.35 -10.80
CA ARG A 149 -11.86 -8.70 -11.18
C ARG A 149 -11.09 -9.81 -10.48
N THR A 150 -9.77 -9.84 -10.65
CA THR A 150 -8.96 -10.99 -10.21
C THR A 150 -8.53 -10.87 -8.75
N HIS A 151 -8.04 -9.71 -8.32
CA HIS A 151 -7.37 -9.57 -7.01
C HIS A 151 -8.18 -8.78 -5.97
N LEU A 152 -9.45 -8.44 -6.26
CA LEU A 152 -10.28 -7.63 -5.36
C LEU A 152 -10.42 -8.26 -3.98
N GLN A 153 -10.65 -9.58 -3.94
CA GLN A 153 -10.89 -10.29 -2.70
C GLN A 153 -9.59 -10.46 -1.91
N ASP A 154 -8.50 -10.84 -2.57
CA ASP A 154 -7.18 -10.97 -1.94
C ASP A 154 -6.69 -9.61 -1.36
N LEU A 155 -6.85 -8.50 -2.09
CA LEU A 155 -6.57 -7.15 -1.57
C LEU A 155 -7.31 -6.87 -0.24
N LYS A 156 -8.56 -7.31 -0.11
CA LYS A 156 -9.34 -7.15 1.12
C LYS A 156 -8.86 -8.07 2.22
N GLU A 157 -8.46 -9.30 1.89
CA GLU A 157 -7.95 -10.28 2.84
C GLU A 157 -6.62 -9.84 3.42
N VAL A 158 -5.65 -9.43 2.59
CA VAL A 158 -4.40 -8.82 3.05
C VAL A 158 -4.68 -7.58 3.92
N THR A 159 -5.62 -6.73 3.52
CA THR A 159 -5.98 -5.56 4.33
C THR A 159 -6.56 -5.94 5.69
N HIS A 160 -7.39 -6.98 5.75
CA HIS A 160 -8.02 -7.43 6.98
C HIS A 160 -7.04 -8.14 7.90
N ASN A 161 -6.35 -9.15 7.37
CA ASN A 161 -5.54 -10.11 8.12
C ASN A 161 -4.15 -9.56 8.44
N ILE A 162 -3.62 -8.65 7.62
CA ILE A 162 -2.26 -8.11 7.78
C ILE A 162 -2.31 -6.66 8.26
N HIS A 163 -2.78 -5.73 7.43
CA HIS A 163 -2.69 -4.30 7.73
C HIS A 163 -3.54 -3.90 8.94
N TYR A 164 -4.80 -4.35 8.97
CA TYR A 164 -5.71 -4.05 10.06
C TYR A 164 -5.35 -4.78 11.35
N GLU A 165 -4.98 -6.06 11.31
CA GLU A 165 -4.55 -6.77 12.52
C GLU A 165 -3.23 -6.23 13.07
N THR A 166 -2.29 -5.81 12.22
CA THR A 166 -1.08 -5.10 12.66
C THR A 166 -1.43 -3.79 13.38
N TYR A 167 -2.35 -3.00 12.81
CA TYR A 167 -2.84 -1.78 13.47
C TYR A 167 -3.55 -2.09 14.80
N ARG A 168 -4.38 -3.12 14.83
CA ARG A 168 -5.14 -3.54 16.01
C ARG A 168 -4.20 -4.02 17.13
N ALA A 169 -3.19 -4.82 16.81
CA ALA A 169 -2.18 -5.28 17.77
C ALA A 169 -1.43 -4.09 18.38
N LYS A 170 -0.97 -3.13 17.55
CA LYS A 170 -0.33 -1.89 18.01
C LYS A 170 -1.24 -1.10 18.96
N ARG A 171 -2.49 -0.86 18.56
CA ARG A 171 -3.47 -0.12 19.39
C ARG A 171 -3.81 -0.80 20.71
N LEU A 172 -3.89 -2.13 20.73
CA LEU A 172 -4.13 -2.87 21.96
C LEU A 172 -2.93 -2.81 22.91
N ASN A 173 -1.71 -2.79 22.38
CA ASN A 173 -0.51 -2.64 23.19
C ASN A 173 -0.40 -1.22 23.77
N ASP A 174 -0.67 -0.18 22.96
CA ASP A 174 -0.65 1.22 23.39
C ASP A 174 -1.72 1.51 24.47
N ASN A 175 -2.92 0.94 24.32
CA ASN A 175 -4.02 1.12 25.27
C ASN A 175 -3.97 0.11 26.44
N GLY A 176 -3.22 -0.98 26.29
CA GLY A 176 -3.00 -2.02 27.31
C GLY A 176 -1.82 -1.71 28.24
N GLY A 177 -1.10 -0.62 27.98
CA GLY A 177 -0.18 -0.01 28.93
C GLY A 177 -0.94 0.49 30.16
N LEU A 178 -1.11 -0.39 31.15
CA LEU A 178 -0.98 0.06 32.53
C LEU A 178 0.24 0.99 32.59
N PRO A 179 0.17 2.14 33.31
CA PRO A 179 1.38 2.91 33.56
C PRO A 179 2.45 1.93 34.08
N PRO A 180 3.74 2.10 33.74
CA PRO A 180 4.77 1.29 34.35
C PRO A 180 4.57 1.44 35.85
N GLY A 181 4.06 0.39 36.50
CA GLY A 181 4.05 0.29 37.94
C GLY A 181 5.48 0.57 38.34
N GLU A 182 5.66 1.56 39.21
CA GLU A 182 6.94 1.90 39.81
C GLU A 182 7.67 0.59 40.06
N GLY A 183 8.69 0.34 39.25
CA GLY A 183 9.64 -0.70 39.53
C GLY A 183 10.10 -0.45 40.94
N LEU A 184 10.11 -1.52 41.74
CA LEU A 184 10.93 -1.62 42.93
C LEU A 184 12.38 -1.25 42.56
N LEU A 185 12.70 0.04 42.56
CA LEU A 185 14.05 0.55 42.74
C LEU A 185 14.09 1.09 44.16
N GLY A 186 14.96 0.47 44.96
CA GLY A 186 15.05 0.66 46.38
C GLY A 186 15.07 2.13 46.81
N THR A 187 14.07 2.52 47.59
CA THR A 187 14.22 3.57 48.58
C THR A 187 14.83 2.92 49.82
N VAL A 188 16.13 3.13 50.01
CA VAL A 188 16.74 3.01 51.33
C VAL A 188 15.98 3.97 52.25
N LEU A 189 15.25 3.42 53.22
CA LEU A 189 14.60 4.21 54.27
C LEU A 189 15.68 5.04 55.00
N PRO A 190 15.48 6.35 55.21
CA PRO A 190 16.38 7.10 56.07
C PRO A 190 16.28 6.55 57.51
N PRO A 191 17.38 6.51 58.28
CA PRO A 191 17.33 6.04 59.65
C PRO A 191 16.44 6.96 60.48
N VAL A 192 15.49 6.36 61.20
CA VAL A 192 14.63 7.04 62.16
C VAL A 192 15.50 7.54 63.32
N PRO A 193 15.47 8.84 63.69
CA PRO A 193 16.17 9.32 64.86
C PRO A 193 15.51 8.76 66.13
N ALA A 194 16.32 8.16 67.01
CA ALA A 194 15.88 7.69 68.31
C ALA A 194 15.52 8.88 69.21
N THR A 195 14.25 9.02 69.55
CA THR A 195 13.80 9.91 70.64
C THR A 195 14.20 9.31 71.99
N PRO A 196 14.84 10.08 72.90
CA PRO A 196 15.14 9.60 74.24
C PRO A 196 13.86 9.49 75.09
N CYS A 197 13.72 8.38 75.82
CA CYS A 197 12.70 8.20 76.85
C CYS A 197 12.81 9.29 77.93
N PRO A 198 11.70 9.90 78.38
CA PRO A 198 11.71 10.67 79.60
C PRO A 198 11.74 9.72 80.80
N THR A 199 12.75 9.90 81.65
CA THR A 199 12.78 9.37 83.02
C THR A 199 11.64 9.96 83.82
N ALA A 200 10.81 9.10 84.41
CA ALA A 200 9.86 9.46 85.46
C ALA A 200 10.59 9.46 86.81
N GLU A 201 10.31 10.48 87.63
CA GLU A 201 10.51 10.47 89.09
C GLU A 201 9.74 9.34 89.78
#